data_AF-A0A419JQ94-F1
#
_entry.id   AF-A0A419JQ94-F1
#
_cell.length_a   1.000
_cell.length_b   1.000
_cell.length_c   1.000
_cell.angle_alpha   90.00
_cell.angle_beta   90.00
_cell.angle_gamma   90.00
#
_symmetry.space_group_name_H-M   'P 1'
#
loop_
_entity.id
_entity.type
_entity.pdbx_description
1 polymer ?
#
loop_
_entity_poly.entity_id
_entity_poly.type
_entity_poly.pdbx_seq_one_letter_code
_entity_poly.pdbx_strand_id
1 'polypeptide(L)'
;MPLTSFEHYFSSLKKVLGKNELYDIWPDFEPEYDEREYAWTNLKGLGETLLLNCGQCDGPSDMRHIKCKDCVEKRKEIARNTYNKAMGRSIDKWSTIILCRIHTE
;
A
#
# COMPACT_ATOMS: atom_id res chain seq x y z
N MET A 1 -3.04 -18.00 5.57
CA MET A 1 -2.45 -17.41 4.34
C MET A 1 -0.94 -17.59 4.42
N PRO A 2 -0.23 -17.79 3.28
CA PRO A 2 1.23 -17.92 3.29
C PRO A 2 1.86 -16.59 3.72
N LEU A 3 2.84 -16.68 4.62
CA LEU A 3 3.59 -15.53 5.14
C LEU A 3 4.53 -14.97 4.06
N THR A 4 4.75 -13.67 4.07
CA THR A 4 5.77 -13.01 3.26
C THR A 4 7.18 -13.38 3.75
N SER A 5 8.20 -13.21 2.90
CA SER A 5 9.60 -13.43 3.31
C SER A 5 10.02 -12.56 4.50
N PHE A 6 9.45 -11.36 4.60
CA PHE A 6 9.63 -10.46 5.74
C PHE A 6 9.05 -11.04 7.02
N GLU A 7 7.81 -11.54 6.97
CA GLU A 7 7.15 -12.18 8.12
C GLU A 7 7.88 -13.45 8.57
N HIS A 8 8.43 -14.24 7.62
CA HIS A 8 9.26 -15.40 7.93
C HIS A 8 10.56 -15.04 8.65
N TYR A 9 11.24 -13.98 8.21
CA TYR A 9 12.44 -13.46 8.87
C TYR A 9 12.14 -13.03 10.31
N PHE A 10 11.08 -12.25 10.52
CA PHE A 10 10.71 -11.78 11.86
C PHE A 10 10.25 -12.91 12.78
N SER A 11 9.49 -13.88 12.27
CA SER A 11 9.12 -15.07 13.04
C SER A 11 10.36 -15.85 13.51
N SER A 12 11.35 -16.02 12.62
CA SER A 12 12.61 -16.68 12.97
C SER A 12 13.40 -15.89 14.01
N LEU A 13 13.44 -14.56 13.89
CA LEU A 13 14.11 -13.67 14.85
C LEU A 13 13.48 -13.77 16.26
N LYS A 14 12.15 -13.75 16.36
CA LYS A 14 11.43 -13.90 17.64
C LYS A 14 11.75 -15.22 18.33
N LYS A 15 11.80 -16.30 17.54
CA LYS A 15 12.14 -17.62 18.03
C LYS A 15 13.54 -17.66 18.63
N VAL A 16 14.52 -17.02 17.98
CA VAL A 16 15.90 -16.92 18.49
C VAL A 16 15.99 -16.08 19.75
N LEU A 17 15.19 -15.01 19.85
CA LEU A 17 15.17 -14.11 20.99
C LEU A 17 14.31 -14.61 22.17
N GLY A 18 13.59 -15.73 22.01
CA GLY A 18 12.70 -16.27 23.03
C GLY A 18 11.48 -15.39 23.33
N LYS A 19 11.06 -14.56 22.36
CA LYS A 19 9.96 -13.59 22.49
C LYS A 19 8.83 -13.87 21.50
N ASN A 20 8.24 -15.07 21.58
CA ASN A 20 7.25 -15.52 20.60
C ASN A 20 5.91 -14.77 20.72
N GLU A 21 5.65 -14.24 21.90
CA GLU A 21 4.47 -13.48 22.29
C GLU A 21 4.51 -11.99 21.87
N LEU A 22 5.64 -11.49 21.36
CA LEU A 22 5.72 -10.12 20.88
C LEU A 22 5.22 -9.99 19.45
N TYR A 23 4.08 -9.32 19.29
CA TYR A 23 3.42 -8.99 18.02
C TYR A 23 3.03 -10.25 17.22
N ASP A 24 1.79 -10.40 16.75
CA ASP A 24 1.46 -11.58 15.93
C ASP A 24 2.12 -11.50 14.55
N ILE A 25 2.14 -10.29 13.96
CA ILE A 25 2.78 -9.98 12.68
C ILE A 25 3.46 -8.61 12.86
N TRP A 26 4.79 -8.60 12.93
CA TRP A 26 5.53 -7.34 12.84
C TRP A 26 5.54 -6.90 11.37
N PRO A 27 5.26 -5.62 11.05
CA PRO A 27 5.16 -4.50 11.99
C PRO A 27 3.71 -4.21 12.39
N ASP A 28 3.48 -4.01 13.69
CA ASP A 28 2.35 -3.22 14.12
C ASP A 28 2.69 -1.75 13.88
N PHE A 29 2.32 -1.26 12.70
CA PHE A 29 2.42 0.16 12.35
C PHE A 29 1.04 0.79 12.35
N GLU A 30 0.96 2.07 12.72
CA GLU A 30 -0.16 2.90 12.36
C GLU A 30 0.19 3.60 11.05
N PRO A 31 -0.63 3.50 10.00
CA PRO A 31 -0.27 4.12 8.74
C PRO A 31 -0.24 5.65 8.84
N GLU A 32 0.92 6.24 8.55
CA GLU A 32 1.09 7.69 8.43
C GLU A 32 1.22 8.06 6.95
N TYR A 33 0.12 8.55 6.38
CA TYR A 33 0.05 9.02 4.99
C TYR A 33 -1.06 10.07 4.86
N ASP A 34 -0.89 11.05 3.96
CA ASP A 34 -2.03 11.85 3.49
C ASP A 34 -2.81 11.05 2.43
N GLU A 35 -4.12 10.94 2.63
CA GLU A 35 -5.05 10.29 1.70
C GLU A 35 -5.02 10.88 0.29
N ARG A 36 -4.48 12.10 0.14
CA ARG A 36 -4.28 12.82 -1.12
C ARG A 36 -2.92 12.62 -1.76
N GLU A 37 -2.02 11.85 -1.16
CA GLU A 37 -0.71 11.53 -1.75
C GLU A 37 -0.82 10.49 -2.88
N TYR A 38 -1.53 10.81 -3.94
CA TYR A 38 -1.62 9.95 -5.11
C TYR A 38 -1.48 10.76 -6.38
N ALA A 39 -1.01 10.07 -7.42
CA ALA A 39 -0.99 10.57 -8.77
C ALA A 39 -1.58 9.50 -9.69
N TRP A 40 -2.13 9.90 -10.82
CA TRP A 40 -2.47 8.96 -11.88
C TRP A 40 -1.80 9.40 -13.18
N THR A 41 -1.46 8.43 -14.02
CA THR A 41 -0.85 8.68 -15.32
C THR A 41 -1.15 7.53 -16.27
N ASN A 42 -0.97 7.76 -17.57
CA ASN A 42 -1.07 6.70 -18.56
C ASN A 42 0.32 6.14 -18.84
N LEU A 43 0.61 4.93 -18.36
CA LEU A 43 1.89 4.26 -18.59
C LEU A 43 1.80 3.36 -19.82
N LYS A 44 2.79 3.48 -20.72
CA LYS A 44 2.86 2.68 -21.96
C LYS A 44 2.85 1.18 -21.61
N GLY A 45 1.83 0.47 -22.09
CA GLY A 45 1.64 -0.97 -21.85
C GLY A 45 0.87 -1.33 -20.58
N LEU A 46 0.59 -0.37 -19.68
CA LEU A 46 -0.17 -0.59 -18.44
C LEU A 46 -1.48 0.20 -18.38
N GLY A 47 -1.63 1.21 -19.25
CA GLY A 47 -2.81 2.06 -19.31
C GLY A 47 -2.88 3.07 -18.17
N GLU A 48 -4.09 3.49 -17.82
CA GLU A 48 -4.33 4.37 -16.67
C GLU A 48 -3.94 3.71 -15.36
N THR A 49 -2.83 4.18 -14.82
CA THR A 49 -2.18 3.64 -13.65
C THR A 49 -2.31 4.61 -12.49
N LEU A 50 -2.71 4.09 -11.33
CA LEU A 50 -2.71 4.82 -10.07
C LEU A 50 -1.37 4.60 -9.35
N LEU A 51 -0.75 5.68 -8.92
CA LEU A 51 0.43 5.68 -8.06
C LEU A 51 0.01 6.11 -6.66
N LEU A 52 0.22 5.24 -5.68
CA LEU A 52 -0.02 5.52 -4.27
C LEU A 52 1.32 5.64 -3.55
N ASN A 53 1.64 6.83 -3.05
CA ASN A 53 2.80 7.01 -2.18
C ASN A 53 2.49 6.40 -0.82
N CYS A 54 3.23 5.39 -0.40
CA CYS A 54 3.13 4.82 0.94
C CYS A 54 3.72 5.76 2.00
N GLY A 55 4.38 6.86 1.61
CA GLY A 55 4.83 7.89 2.54
C GLY A 55 5.82 7.35 3.56
N GLN A 56 5.68 7.77 4.82
CA GLN A 56 6.48 7.30 5.94
C GLN A 56 5.87 6.08 6.66
N CYS A 57 4.77 5.52 6.17
CA CYS A 57 4.26 4.31 6.81
C CYS A 57 5.29 3.17 6.62
N ASP A 58 5.79 2.64 7.74
CA ASP A 58 6.72 1.51 7.80
C ASP A 58 6.09 0.17 7.36
N GLY A 59 4.93 0.23 6.71
CA GLY A 59 4.24 -0.92 6.17
C GLY A 59 4.98 -1.54 4.97
N PRO A 60 4.71 -2.83 4.68
CA PRO A 60 5.44 -3.61 3.68
C PRO A 60 5.13 -3.22 2.22
N SER A 61 4.25 -2.24 1.98
CA SER A 61 3.74 -1.89 0.64
C SER A 61 3.23 -3.12 -0.11
N ASP A 62 2.48 -3.98 0.58
CA ASP A 62 2.05 -5.29 0.09
C ASP A 62 0.57 -5.54 0.38
N MET A 63 -0.23 -5.80 -0.65
CA MET A 63 -1.67 -6.06 -0.55
C MET A 63 -2.03 -7.34 0.23
N ARG A 64 -1.05 -8.22 0.50
CA ARG A 64 -1.24 -9.38 1.38
C ARG A 64 -1.35 -8.97 2.85
N HIS A 65 -0.80 -7.82 3.23
CA HIS A 65 -0.91 -7.28 4.58
C HIS A 65 -2.22 -6.50 4.76
N ILE A 66 -2.99 -6.82 5.81
CA ILE A 66 -4.35 -6.29 5.99
C ILE A 66 -4.39 -4.76 6.05
N LYS A 67 -3.48 -4.13 6.81
CA LYS A 67 -3.41 -2.65 6.90
C LYS A 67 -3.08 -1.98 5.56
N CYS A 68 -2.24 -2.63 4.73
CA CYS A 68 -1.91 -2.11 3.40
C CYS A 68 -3.10 -2.27 2.45
N LYS A 69 -3.79 -3.42 2.52
CA LYS A 69 -5.01 -3.65 1.75
C LYS A 69 -6.06 -2.59 2.05
N ASP A 70 -6.33 -2.33 3.32
CA ASP A 70 -7.34 -1.34 3.75
C ASP A 70 -6.96 0.08 3.32
N CYS A 71 -5.68 0.45 3.48
CA CYS A 71 -5.14 1.72 2.99
C CYS A 71 -5.33 1.90 1.48
N VAL A 72 -4.95 0.89 0.70
CA VAL A 72 -5.03 0.93 -0.76
C VAL A 72 -6.48 1.00 -1.22
N GLU A 73 -7.39 0.20 -0.65
CA GLU A 73 -8.80 0.22 -1.01
C GLU A 73 -9.45 1.59 -0.74
N LYS A 74 -9.14 2.20 0.41
CA LYS A 74 -9.62 3.54 0.76
C LYS A 74 -9.12 4.59 -0.23
N ARG A 75 -7.82 4.61 -0.53
CA ARG A 75 -7.22 5.62 -1.42
C ARG A 75 -7.57 5.40 -2.88
N LYS A 76 -7.76 4.15 -3.31
CA LYS A 76 -8.28 3.79 -4.63
C LYS A 76 -9.64 4.44 -4.89
N GLU A 77 -10.51 4.43 -3.89
CA GLU A 77 -11.84 5.03 -3.97
C GLU A 77 -11.78 6.56 -4.03
N ILE A 78 -10.95 7.18 -3.18
CA ILE A 78 -10.73 8.64 -3.20
C ILE A 78 -10.19 9.08 -4.56
N ALA A 79 -9.18 8.38 -5.08
CA ALA A 79 -8.58 8.69 -6.37
C ALA A 79 -9.59 8.54 -7.52
N ARG A 80 -10.42 7.50 -7.51
CA ARG A 80 -11.49 7.28 -8.50
C ARG A 80 -12.47 8.45 -8.51
N ASN A 81 -12.91 8.89 -7.34
CA ASN A 81 -13.85 10.00 -7.23
C ASN A 81 -13.24 11.33 -7.73
N THR A 82 -11.98 11.58 -7.42
CA THR A 82 -11.26 12.77 -7.93
C THR A 82 -11.05 12.69 -9.44
N TYR A 83 -10.65 11.54 -9.97
CA TYR A 83 -10.48 11.29 -11.39
C TYR A 83 -11.78 11.56 -12.16
N ASN A 84 -12.89 11.00 -11.71
CA ASN A 84 -14.20 11.15 -12.38
C ASN A 84 -14.63 12.62 -12.46
N LYS A 85 -14.36 13.39 -11.39
CA LYS A 85 -14.61 14.84 -11.36
C LYS A 85 -13.69 15.61 -12.29
N ALA A 86 -12.41 15.25 -12.36
CA ALA A 86 -11.39 15.96 -13.14
C ALA A 86 -11.50 15.67 -14.64
N MET A 87 -11.82 14.44 -15.03
CA MET A 87 -11.77 13.98 -16.42
C MET A 87 -13.15 13.96 -17.11
N GLY A 88 -14.25 14.13 -16.37
CA GLY A 88 -15.61 14.10 -16.91
C GLY A 88 -16.05 12.74 -17.45
N ARG A 89 -15.26 11.69 -17.21
CA ARG A 89 -15.54 10.29 -17.58
C ARG A 89 -15.32 9.39 -16.37
N SER A 90 -16.10 8.32 -16.26
CA SER A 90 -15.98 7.35 -15.18
C SER A 90 -14.86 6.34 -15.46
N ILE A 91 -14.08 6.03 -14.43
CA ILE A 91 -13.22 4.84 -14.41
C ILE A 91 -13.88 3.75 -13.55
N ASP A 92 -14.12 2.57 -14.14
CA ASP A 92 -14.71 1.43 -13.43
C ASP A 92 -13.70 0.79 -12.47
N LYS A 93 -12.44 0.68 -12.91
CA LYS A 93 -11.31 0.18 -12.11
C LYS A 93 -9.98 0.72 -12.64
N TRP A 94 -9.01 0.90 -11.75
CA TRP A 94 -7.62 1.12 -12.13
C TRP A 94 -7.05 -0.17 -12.72
N SER A 95 -6.47 -0.12 -13.92
CA SER A 95 -5.87 -1.31 -14.55
C SER A 95 -4.63 -1.77 -13.80
N THR A 96 -3.87 -0.80 -13.27
CA THR A 96 -2.66 -1.02 -12.50
C THR A 96 -2.62 -0.06 -11.31
N ILE A 97 -2.23 -0.56 -10.14
CA ILE A 97 -1.94 0.25 -8.96
C ILE A 97 -0.49 -0.03 -8.57
N ILE A 98 0.32 1.03 -8.50
CA ILE A 98 1.72 0.97 -8.08
C ILE A 98 1.81 1.55 -6.67
N LEU A 99 2.35 0.75 -5.75
CA LEU A 99 2.70 1.18 -4.40
C LEU A 99 4.16 1.61 -4.42
N CYS A 100 4.43 2.87 -4.11
CA CYS A 100 5.78 3.43 -4.16
C CYS A 100 6.10 4.22 -2.88
N ARG A 101 7.38 4.47 -2.63
CA ARG A 101 7.84 5.47 -1.66
C ARG A 101 8.62 6.51 -2.44
N ILE A 102 8.06 7.72 -2.51
CA ILE A 102 8.72 8.85 -3.18
C ILE A 102 9.29 9.72 -2.08
N HIS A 103 10.63 9.77 -2.00
CA HIS A 103 11.34 10.71 -1.16
C HIS A 103 11.53 12.01 -1.94
N THR A 104 11.02 13.11 -1.41
CA THR A 104 11.34 14.46 -1.88
C THR A 104 12.43 15.02 -0.97
N GLU A 105 13.49 15.56 -1.55
CA GLU A 105 14.55 16.28 -0.84
C GLU A 105 14.07 17.59 -0.20
#